data_AF-A0A9D4T537-F1
#
_entry.id   AF-A0A9D4T537-F1
#
_cell.length_a   1.000
_cell.length_b   1.000
_cell.length_c   1.000
_cell.angle_alpha   90.00
_cell.angle_beta   90.00
_cell.angle_gamma   90.00
#
_symmetry.space_group_name_H-M   'P 1'
#
loop_
_entity.id
_entity.type
_entity.pdbx_description
1 polymer ?
#
loop_
_entity_poly.entity_id
_entity_poly.type
_entity_poly.pdbx_seq_one_letter_code
_entity_poly.pdbx_strand_id
1 'polypeptide(L)'
;MTRKLSVVVILATFLLCFSRPVLSQQRPQPHECYADSVSQCYRMYHGTLWGDFNGNSDRLCKNVTTKLRCHQKLASCPEPVRTNFSRQEEGYEALRNFVCNRKAFEDYRTAARCRDHRNHQACEERHGAGPEENERDPANFGCKLIRSSMLCFDELFRSDCEMDKKTAKAAFMKGENILLALEGCSSSAASHLLSQLLVLGAVVAALSRYMNK
;
A
#
# COMPACT_ATOMS: atom_id res chain seq x y z
N MET A 1 -52.64 -25.99 -27.60
CA MET A 1 -52.37 -25.25 -26.35
C MET A 1 -50.97 -24.64 -26.41
N THR A 2 -50.78 -23.45 -26.98
CA THR A 2 -49.46 -22.77 -27.02
C THR A 2 -49.63 -21.28 -27.34
N ARG A 3 -50.29 -20.53 -26.45
CA ARG A 3 -50.44 -19.06 -26.55
C ARG A 3 -50.43 -18.39 -25.18
N LYS A 4 -49.47 -18.76 -24.31
CA LYS A 4 -49.30 -18.07 -23.00
C LYS A 4 -47.84 -17.83 -22.60
N LEU A 5 -46.85 -18.33 -23.33
CA LEU A 5 -45.43 -18.18 -22.98
C LEU A 5 -44.75 -16.91 -23.52
N SER A 6 -45.34 -16.21 -24.50
CA SER A 6 -44.66 -15.08 -25.15
C SER A 6 -44.73 -13.76 -24.37
N VAL A 7 -45.71 -13.55 -23.49
CA VAL A 7 -45.88 -12.25 -22.82
C VAL A 7 -44.96 -12.11 -21.59
N VAL A 8 -44.70 -13.21 -20.88
CA VAL A 8 -43.87 -13.22 -19.67
C VAL A 8 -42.39 -12.97 -20.00
N VAL A 9 -41.90 -13.51 -21.12
CA VAL A 9 -40.50 -13.34 -21.55
C VAL A 9 -40.21 -11.91 -22.02
N ILE A 10 -41.20 -11.23 -22.62
CA ILE A 10 -41.08 -9.84 -23.09
C ILE A 10 -41.14 -8.85 -21.91
N LEU A 11 -41.94 -9.12 -20.88
CA LEU A 11 -41.99 -8.27 -19.67
C LEU A 11 -40.71 -8.37 -18.82
N ALA A 12 -40.11 -9.57 -18.73
CA ALA A 12 -38.86 -9.77 -18.00
C ALA A 12 -37.66 -9.05 -18.65
N THR A 13 -37.63 -8.97 -19.99
CA THR A 13 -36.59 -8.22 -20.72
C THR A 13 -36.81 -6.71 -20.65
N PHE A 14 -38.06 -6.23 -20.58
CA PHE A 14 -38.33 -4.81 -20.33
C PHE A 14 -37.86 -4.38 -18.92
N LEU A 15 -38.12 -5.16 -17.87
CA LEU A 15 -37.67 -4.80 -16.51
C LEU A 15 -36.14 -4.79 -16.33
N LEU A 16 -35.40 -5.59 -17.11
CA LEU A 16 -33.93 -5.56 -17.15
C LEU A 16 -33.36 -4.39 -17.97
N CYS A 17 -34.13 -3.80 -18.88
CA CYS A 17 -33.72 -2.63 -19.66
C CYS A 17 -34.05 -1.28 -18.99
N PHE A 18 -35.01 -1.25 -18.03
CA PHE A 18 -35.37 -0.05 -17.27
C PHE A 18 -34.65 0.07 -15.92
N SER A 19 -33.89 -0.94 -15.50
CA SER A 19 -32.84 -0.79 -14.48
C SER A 19 -31.59 -0.16 -15.11
N ARG A 20 -31.78 0.98 -15.80
CA ARG A 20 -30.71 1.95 -15.88
C ARG A 20 -30.35 2.27 -14.43
N PRO A 21 -29.09 2.13 -13.99
CA PRO A 21 -28.72 2.71 -12.73
C PRO A 21 -29.17 4.15 -12.86
N VAL A 22 -30.03 4.61 -11.94
CA VAL A 22 -30.19 6.03 -11.70
C VAL A 22 -28.75 6.50 -11.63
N LEU A 23 -28.32 7.27 -12.64
CA LEU A 23 -27.13 8.09 -12.53
C LEU A 23 -27.49 8.98 -11.35
N SER A 24 -27.17 8.49 -10.15
CA SER A 24 -27.13 9.30 -8.97
C SER A 24 -26.27 10.45 -9.42
N GLN A 25 -26.87 11.62 -9.54
CA GLN A 25 -26.13 12.88 -9.48
C GLN A 25 -25.43 12.83 -8.12
N GLN A 26 -24.34 12.07 -8.05
CA GLN A 26 -23.39 12.13 -6.96
C GLN A 26 -22.95 13.57 -7.01
N ARG A 27 -23.45 14.36 -6.05
CA ARG A 27 -22.87 15.66 -5.75
C ARG A 27 -21.35 15.48 -5.84
N PRO A 28 -20.62 16.43 -6.47
CA PRO A 28 -19.17 16.35 -6.56
C PRO A 28 -18.63 15.93 -5.20
N GLN A 29 -17.95 14.78 -5.13
CA GLN A 29 -17.40 14.34 -3.86
C GLN A 29 -16.47 15.43 -3.34
N PRO A 30 -16.43 15.67 -2.01
CA PRO A 30 -15.47 16.59 -1.44
C PRO A 30 -14.05 16.27 -1.94
N HIS A 31 -13.25 17.30 -2.21
CA HIS A 31 -11.90 17.15 -2.79
C HIS A 31 -11.01 16.20 -1.96
N GLU A 32 -11.20 16.17 -0.63
CA GLU A 32 -10.52 15.26 0.29
C GLU A 32 -10.77 13.76 0.02
N CYS A 33 -11.80 13.42 -0.76
CA CYS A 33 -12.16 12.04 -1.11
C CYS A 33 -11.63 11.62 -2.50
N TYR A 34 -10.97 12.53 -3.24
CA TYR A 34 -10.29 12.17 -4.48
C TYR A 34 -9.07 11.30 -4.20
N ALA A 35 -8.85 10.31 -5.06
CA ALA A 35 -7.81 9.30 -4.86
C ALA A 35 -6.43 9.93 -4.60
N ASP A 36 -6.06 10.97 -5.37
CA ASP A 36 -4.79 11.66 -5.20
C ASP A 36 -4.68 12.37 -3.85
N SER A 37 -5.76 13.02 -3.38
CA SER A 37 -5.82 13.66 -2.06
C SER A 37 -5.66 12.65 -0.93
N VAL A 38 -6.31 11.49 -1.05
CA VAL A 38 -6.23 10.41 -0.06
C VAL A 38 -4.82 9.81 -0.04
N SER A 39 -4.29 9.44 -1.21
CA SER A 39 -2.91 8.95 -1.37
C SER A 39 -1.89 9.94 -0.81
N GLN A 40 -2.02 11.23 -1.14
CA GLN A 40 -1.14 12.27 -0.63
C GLN A 40 -1.22 12.37 0.89
N CYS A 41 -2.42 12.27 1.48
CA CYS A 41 -2.59 12.30 2.91
C CYS A 41 -1.83 11.17 3.63
N TYR A 42 -1.84 9.95 3.09
CA TYR A 42 -1.06 8.85 3.65
C TYR A 42 0.45 9.02 3.42
N ARG A 43 0.86 9.50 2.24
CA ARG A 43 2.27 9.83 1.92
C ARG A 43 2.87 10.87 2.87
N MET A 44 2.07 11.80 3.41
CA MET A 44 2.55 12.75 4.42
C MET A 44 3.13 12.05 5.67
N TYR A 45 2.72 10.83 5.98
CA TYR A 45 3.27 10.07 7.10
C TYR A 45 4.65 9.47 6.82
N HIS A 46 5.13 9.42 5.56
CA HIS A 46 6.46 8.92 5.23
C HIS A 46 7.56 9.69 5.96
N GLY A 47 7.37 11.00 6.14
CA GLY A 47 8.27 11.87 6.89
C GLY A 47 8.45 11.45 8.35
N THR A 48 7.62 10.56 8.90
CA THR A 48 7.82 10.00 10.25
C THR A 48 8.98 9.01 10.30
N LEU A 49 9.21 8.26 9.21
CA LEU A 49 10.28 7.26 9.09
C LEU A 49 11.51 7.81 8.36
N TRP A 50 11.30 8.63 7.31
CA TRP A 50 12.36 9.22 6.49
C TRP A 50 12.77 10.63 6.90
N GLY A 51 11.99 11.30 7.76
CA GLY A 51 12.30 12.66 8.21
C GLY A 51 13.50 12.72 9.14
N ASP A 52 13.94 13.94 9.44
CA ASP A 52 15.12 14.20 10.24
C ASP A 52 15.06 13.44 11.57
N PHE A 53 16.07 12.60 11.78
CA PHE A 53 16.26 11.73 12.95
C PHE A 53 16.48 12.49 14.28
N ASN A 54 16.13 13.78 14.36
CA ASN A 54 16.27 14.59 15.57
C ASN A 54 14.96 14.70 16.37
N GLY A 55 13.92 13.96 15.99
CA GLY A 55 12.66 13.89 16.73
C GLY A 55 12.73 12.99 17.96
N ASN A 56 12.23 13.49 19.10
CA ASN A 56 11.90 12.67 20.27
C ASN A 56 10.80 11.66 19.87
N SER A 57 11.05 10.35 20.07
CA SER A 57 10.12 9.26 19.77
C SER A 57 8.73 9.48 20.36
N ASP A 58 8.65 10.03 21.57
CA ASP A 58 7.38 10.23 22.28
C ASP A 58 6.56 11.34 21.62
N ARG A 59 7.24 12.39 21.13
CA ARG A 59 6.60 13.47 20.36
C ARG A 59 6.08 12.94 19.02
N LEU A 60 6.87 12.09 18.35
CA LEU A 60 6.45 11.47 17.09
C LEU A 60 5.25 10.54 17.30
N CYS A 61 5.29 9.68 18.32
CA CYS A 61 4.16 8.82 18.69
C CYS A 61 2.88 9.63 18.98
N LYS A 62 2.98 10.71 19.77
CA LYS A 62 1.83 11.60 20.05
C LYS A 62 1.27 12.23 18.77
N ASN A 63 2.15 12.74 17.91
CA ASN A 63 1.75 13.38 16.65
C ASN A 63 1.04 12.40 15.72
N VAL A 64 1.61 11.21 15.53
CA VAL A 64 1.03 10.20 14.63
C VAL A 64 -0.31 9.68 15.18
N THR A 65 -0.43 9.53 16.51
CA THR A 65 -1.66 9.08 17.18
C THR A 65 -2.81 10.08 17.02
N THR A 66 -2.52 11.37 16.96
CA THR A 66 -3.55 12.43 16.85
C THR A 66 -4.23 12.46 15.48
N LYS A 67 -3.70 11.71 14.49
CA LYS A 67 -4.04 11.76 13.06
C LYS A 67 -3.82 13.16 12.46
N LEU A 68 -3.26 13.22 11.26
CA LEU A 68 -3.19 14.45 10.47
C LEU A 68 -4.61 14.94 10.13
N ARG A 69 -4.78 16.25 9.95
CA ARG A 69 -6.07 16.86 9.62
C ARG A 69 -6.67 16.28 8.33
N CYS A 70 -5.85 15.99 7.31
CA CYS A 70 -6.33 15.35 6.09
C CYS A 70 -6.93 13.97 6.39
N HIS A 71 -6.27 13.20 7.26
CA HIS A 71 -6.69 11.85 7.63
C HIS A 71 -8.01 11.90 8.40
N GLN A 72 -8.15 12.81 9.36
CA GLN A 72 -9.40 13.02 10.09
C GLN A 72 -10.60 13.28 9.16
N LYS A 73 -10.40 13.99 8.04
CA LYS A 73 -11.44 14.24 7.04
C LYS A 73 -11.84 13.00 6.24
N LEU A 74 -10.94 12.01 6.08
CA LEU A 74 -11.23 10.76 5.36
C LEU A 74 -12.38 9.97 5.99
N ALA A 75 -12.61 10.13 7.29
CA ALA A 75 -13.73 9.49 7.97
C ALA A 75 -15.10 9.89 7.40
N SER A 76 -15.18 11.07 6.77
CA SER A 76 -16.39 11.61 6.13
C SER A 76 -16.55 11.18 4.66
N CYS A 77 -15.54 10.52 4.08
CA CYS A 77 -15.63 10.04 2.71
C CYS A 77 -16.59 8.85 2.57
N PRO A 78 -17.22 8.67 1.39
CA PRO A 78 -18.09 7.53 1.14
C PRO A 78 -17.37 6.20 1.36
N GLU A 79 -18.10 5.18 1.81
CA GLU A 79 -17.52 3.88 2.13
C GLU A 79 -16.66 3.27 1.00
N PRO A 80 -17.08 3.31 -0.28
CA PRO A 80 -16.25 2.77 -1.36
C PRO A 80 -14.87 3.43 -1.47
N VAL A 81 -14.77 4.72 -1.17
CA VAL A 81 -13.48 5.42 -1.12
C VAL A 81 -12.65 4.88 0.03
N ARG A 82 -13.21 4.82 1.25
CA ARG A 82 -12.48 4.33 2.43
C ARG A 82 -11.98 2.91 2.24
N THR A 83 -12.80 2.03 1.67
CA THR A 83 -12.44 0.63 1.39
C THR A 83 -11.31 0.51 0.37
N ASN A 84 -11.26 1.39 -0.65
CA ASN A 84 -10.19 1.38 -1.66
C ASN A 84 -8.81 1.76 -1.09
N PHE A 85 -8.77 2.40 0.09
CA PHE A 85 -7.56 2.82 0.78
C PHE A 85 -7.28 2.01 2.05
N SER A 86 -7.88 0.82 2.18
CA SER A 86 -7.70 -0.06 3.34
C SER A 86 -6.24 -0.42 3.59
N ARG A 87 -5.47 -0.66 2.52
CA ARG A 87 -4.04 -0.97 2.60
C ARG A 87 -3.23 0.17 3.20
N GLN A 88 -3.54 1.41 2.82
CA GLN A 88 -2.90 2.60 3.36
C GLN A 88 -3.29 2.83 4.82
N GLU A 89 -4.54 2.56 5.21
CA GLU A 89 -4.96 2.60 6.62
C GLU A 89 -4.23 1.54 7.45
N GLU A 90 -4.07 0.31 6.95
CA GLU A 90 -3.22 -0.72 7.58
C GLU A 90 -1.78 -0.23 7.76
N GLY A 91 -1.22 0.43 6.74
CA GLY A 91 0.11 1.04 6.81
C GLY A 91 0.20 2.13 7.87
N TYR A 92 -0.82 2.98 7.98
CA TYR A 92 -0.91 4.00 9.03
C TYR A 92 -1.00 3.38 10.43
N GLU A 93 -1.84 2.35 10.63
CA GLU A 93 -1.94 1.65 11.91
C GLU A 93 -0.61 1.00 12.30
N ALA A 94 0.04 0.34 11.34
CA ALA A 94 1.35 -0.27 11.52
C ALA A 94 2.40 0.79 11.87
N LEU A 95 2.41 1.95 11.19
CA LEU A 95 3.27 3.08 11.51
C LEU A 95 3.04 3.56 12.95
N ARG A 96 1.79 3.78 13.35
CA ARG A 96 1.45 4.25 14.71
C ARG A 96 2.02 3.30 15.75
N ASN A 97 1.76 2.01 15.62
CA ASN A 97 2.24 0.99 16.55
C ASN A 97 3.76 0.88 16.53
N PHE A 98 4.39 1.06 15.37
CA PHE A 98 5.83 0.98 15.19
C PHE A 98 6.56 2.15 15.84
N VAL A 99 6.14 3.39 15.57
CA VAL A 99 6.74 4.62 16.11
C VAL A 99 6.51 4.73 17.62
N CYS A 100 5.35 4.30 18.11
CA CYS A 100 5.07 4.24 19.55
C CYS A 100 5.81 3.11 20.28
N ASN A 101 6.38 2.14 19.55
CA ASN A 101 7.34 1.19 20.10
C ASN A 101 8.75 1.77 19.98
N ARG A 102 9.19 2.49 21.01
CA ARG A 102 10.49 3.16 21.04
C ARG A 102 11.64 2.28 20.60
N LYS A 103 11.70 1.02 21.07
CA LYS A 103 12.78 0.10 20.70
C LYS A 103 12.75 -0.21 19.20
N ALA A 104 11.59 -0.61 18.68
CA ALA A 104 11.46 -0.98 17.28
C ALA A 104 11.79 0.19 16.34
N PHE A 105 11.37 1.41 16.73
CA PHE A 105 11.65 2.61 15.97
C PHE A 105 13.13 2.99 15.99
N GLU A 106 13.79 2.96 17.15
CA GLU A 106 15.23 3.21 17.23
C GLU A 106 16.05 2.12 16.50
N ASP A 107 15.67 0.85 16.60
CA ASP A 107 16.32 -0.24 15.86
C ASP A 107 16.27 0.03 14.33
N TYR A 108 15.13 0.50 13.81
CA TYR A 108 15.02 0.87 12.39
C TYR A 108 15.89 2.08 12.03
N ARG A 109 15.91 3.11 12.88
CA ARG A 109 16.73 4.31 12.64
C ARG A 109 18.21 3.99 12.63
N THR A 110 18.68 3.18 13.57
CA THR A 110 20.06 2.70 13.61
C THR A 110 20.37 1.85 12.39
N ALA A 111 19.48 0.92 12.03
CA ALA A 111 19.64 0.10 10.83
C ALA A 111 19.69 0.92 9.53
N ALA A 112 18.87 1.97 9.41
CA ALA A 112 18.86 2.86 8.25
C ALA A 112 20.20 3.61 8.10
N ARG A 113 20.81 4.01 9.23
CA ARG A 113 22.15 4.65 9.30
C ARG A 113 23.31 3.68 9.07
N CYS A 114 23.09 2.36 9.18
CA CYS A 114 24.09 1.36 8.84
C CYS A 114 24.41 1.32 7.33
N ARG A 115 23.67 2.05 6.49
CA ARG A 115 23.88 2.07 5.04
C ARG A 115 24.80 3.21 4.62
N ASP A 116 25.55 2.99 3.54
CA ASP A 116 26.29 4.04 2.86
C ASP A 116 25.33 4.93 2.05
N HIS A 117 24.96 6.06 2.64
CA HIS A 117 24.09 7.05 2.00
C HIS A 117 24.69 7.70 0.76
N ARG A 118 26.02 7.69 0.58
CA ARG A 118 26.67 8.30 -0.61
C ARG A 118 26.35 7.53 -1.88
N ASN A 119 26.23 6.20 -1.76
CA ASN A 119 25.97 5.30 -2.89
C ASN A 119 24.50 4.88 -2.99
N HIS A 120 23.64 5.40 -2.10
CA HIS A 120 22.23 4.99 -2.00
C HIS A 120 21.43 5.28 -3.26
N GLN A 121 21.47 6.52 -3.75
CA GLN A 121 20.75 6.92 -4.97
C GLN A 121 21.22 6.10 -6.19
N ALA A 122 22.53 5.92 -6.35
CA ALA A 122 23.08 5.14 -7.47
C ALA A 122 22.61 3.68 -7.43
N CYS A 123 22.48 3.09 -6.24
CA CYS A 123 21.92 1.76 -6.10
C CYS A 123 20.42 1.72 -6.46
N GLU A 124 19.63 2.68 -5.97
CA GLU A 124 18.20 2.76 -6.26
C GLU A 124 17.90 2.92 -7.76
N GLU A 125 18.68 3.74 -8.45
CA GLU A 125 18.61 3.95 -9.90
C GLU A 125 18.87 2.65 -10.67
N ARG A 126 19.89 1.86 -10.29
CA ARG A 126 20.15 0.54 -10.90
C ARG A 126 19.01 -0.45 -10.70
N HIS A 127 18.22 -0.29 -9.65
CA HIS A 127 17.02 -1.08 -9.39
C HIS A 127 15.73 -0.45 -9.94
N GLY A 128 15.84 0.58 -10.77
CA GLY A 128 14.71 1.17 -11.50
C GLY A 128 13.93 2.22 -10.71
N ALA A 129 14.56 2.89 -9.74
CA ALA A 129 13.98 4.03 -9.03
C ALA A 129 14.73 5.34 -9.31
N GLY A 130 14.98 5.62 -10.60
CA GLY A 130 15.62 6.85 -11.06
C GLY A 130 14.67 7.92 -11.58
N PRO A 131 15.19 9.12 -11.92
CA PRO A 131 14.39 10.22 -12.44
C PRO A 131 13.56 9.85 -13.69
N GLU A 132 14.14 9.08 -14.61
CA GLU A 132 13.45 8.61 -15.81
C GLU A 132 12.22 7.75 -15.47
N GLU A 133 12.32 6.92 -14.44
CA GLU A 133 11.20 6.09 -14.01
C GLU A 133 10.08 6.93 -13.39
N ASN A 134 10.43 7.97 -12.63
CA ASN A 134 9.45 8.90 -12.08
C ASN A 134 8.68 9.64 -13.18
N GLU A 135 9.34 9.99 -14.29
CA GLU A 135 8.68 10.61 -15.45
C GLU A 135 7.77 9.61 -16.18
N ARG A 136 8.21 8.36 -16.31
CA ARG A 136 7.48 7.31 -17.05
C ARG A 136 6.28 6.76 -16.29
N ASP A 137 6.42 6.55 -14.97
CA ASP A 137 5.43 5.91 -14.11
C ASP A 137 5.37 6.59 -12.72
N PRO A 138 4.96 7.87 -12.66
CA PRO A 138 4.93 8.64 -11.40
C PRO A 138 3.97 8.03 -10.37
N ALA A 139 2.96 7.28 -10.82
CA ALA A 139 1.98 6.63 -9.96
C ALA A 139 2.62 5.50 -9.14
N ASN A 140 3.50 4.69 -9.74
CA ASN A 140 4.17 3.57 -9.05
C ASN A 140 5.59 3.91 -8.56
N PHE A 141 6.12 5.09 -8.87
CA PHE A 141 7.48 5.48 -8.52
C PHE A 141 7.76 5.33 -7.01
N GLY A 142 6.84 5.74 -6.14
CA GLY A 142 7.00 5.58 -4.69
C GLY A 142 7.17 4.11 -4.27
N CYS A 143 6.35 3.20 -4.83
CA CYS A 143 6.50 1.76 -4.59
C CYS A 143 7.83 1.22 -5.09
N LYS A 144 8.30 1.67 -6.26
CA LYS A 144 9.59 1.26 -6.83
C LYS A 144 10.75 1.75 -5.98
N LEU A 145 10.72 3.02 -5.58
CA LEU A 145 11.73 3.63 -4.71
C LEU A 145 11.91 2.85 -3.40
N ILE A 146 10.81 2.57 -2.70
CA ILE A 146 10.87 1.82 -1.44
C ILE A 146 11.42 0.39 -1.67
N ARG A 147 10.98 -0.30 -2.73
CA ARG A 147 11.50 -1.65 -3.06
C ARG A 147 12.98 -1.62 -3.43
N SER A 148 13.42 -0.62 -4.18
CA SER A 148 14.82 -0.42 -4.52
C SER A 148 15.68 -0.18 -3.28
N SER A 149 15.22 0.70 -2.36
CA SER A 149 15.85 0.92 -1.05
C SER A 149 16.01 -0.39 -0.26
N MET A 150 15.01 -1.27 -0.30
CA MET A 150 15.07 -2.61 0.32
C MET A 150 16.10 -3.52 -0.34
N LEU A 151 16.15 -3.57 -1.68
CA LEU A 151 17.14 -4.37 -2.42
C LEU A 151 18.58 -3.89 -2.16
N CYS A 152 18.76 -2.57 -2.06
CA CYS A 152 20.04 -1.93 -1.81
C CYS A 152 20.61 -2.14 -0.41
N PHE A 153 19.83 -2.66 0.55
CA PHE A 153 20.29 -2.79 1.93
C PHE A 153 21.59 -3.61 2.03
N ASP A 154 21.65 -4.76 1.37
CA ASP A 154 22.79 -5.68 1.52
C ASP A 154 24.07 -5.14 0.88
N GLU A 155 23.93 -4.40 -0.22
CA GLU A 155 25.03 -3.77 -0.95
C GLU A 155 25.61 -2.59 -0.18
N LEU A 156 24.72 -1.77 0.41
CA LEU A 156 25.11 -0.54 1.08
C LEU A 156 25.45 -0.73 2.57
N PHE A 157 25.26 -1.93 3.12
CA PHE A 157 25.53 -2.19 4.54
C PHE A 157 27.01 -1.98 4.87
N ARG A 158 27.29 -1.04 5.78
CA ARG A 158 28.64 -0.74 6.22
C ARG A 158 29.10 -1.75 7.27
N SER A 159 30.32 -2.25 7.09
CA SER A 159 30.92 -3.23 8.01
C SER A 159 31.21 -2.67 9.41
N ASP A 160 31.26 -1.33 9.55
CA ASP A 160 31.52 -0.64 10.82
C ASP A 160 30.24 -0.29 11.60
N CYS A 161 29.06 -0.80 11.19
CA CYS A 161 27.85 -0.58 11.96
C CYS A 161 27.84 -1.36 13.28
N GLU A 162 27.27 -0.75 14.33
CA GLU A 162 27.09 -1.37 15.65
C GLU A 162 26.15 -2.59 15.61
N MET A 163 25.16 -2.56 14.73
CA MET A 163 24.22 -3.67 14.55
C MET A 163 24.78 -4.69 13.56
N ASP A 164 24.63 -5.99 13.87
CA ASP A 164 24.94 -7.02 12.89
C ASP A 164 24.01 -6.91 11.66
N LYS A 165 24.52 -7.31 10.48
CA LYS A 165 23.82 -7.18 9.20
C LYS A 165 22.42 -7.81 9.22
N LYS A 166 22.24 -8.96 9.89
CA LYS A 166 20.96 -9.68 9.89
C LYS A 166 19.92 -8.92 10.71
N THR A 167 20.30 -8.48 11.91
CA THR A 167 19.42 -7.68 12.78
C THR A 167 19.10 -6.33 12.17
N ALA A 168 20.10 -5.65 11.60
CA ALA A 168 19.90 -4.38 10.91
C ALA A 168 18.95 -4.55 9.72
N LYS A 169 19.14 -5.57 8.88
CA LYS A 169 18.25 -5.85 7.75
C LYS A 169 16.82 -6.09 8.23
N ALA A 170 16.62 -6.90 9.26
CA ALA A 170 15.28 -7.19 9.76
C ALA A 170 14.56 -5.93 10.28
N ALA A 171 15.26 -5.09 11.05
CA ALA A 171 14.73 -3.83 11.54
C ALA A 171 14.42 -2.85 10.39
N PHE A 172 15.33 -2.74 9.42
CA PHE A 172 15.17 -1.91 8.23
C PHE A 172 13.95 -2.32 7.40
N MET A 173 13.85 -3.61 7.05
CA MET A 173 12.73 -4.14 6.26
C MET A 173 11.39 -3.93 6.95
N LYS A 174 11.35 -3.94 8.29
CA LYS A 174 10.11 -3.68 9.04
C LYS A 174 9.58 -2.27 8.78
N GLY A 175 10.45 -1.26 8.78
CA GLY A 175 10.06 0.11 8.46
C GLY A 175 9.70 0.32 6.98
N GLU A 176 10.49 -0.24 6.05
CA GLU A 176 10.19 -0.09 4.62
C GLU A 176 8.88 -0.80 4.22
N ASN A 177 8.52 -1.92 4.84
CA ASN A 177 7.23 -2.57 4.60
C ASN A 177 6.03 -1.70 5.07
N ILE A 178 6.21 -0.89 6.10
CA ILE A 178 5.21 0.09 6.53
C ILE A 178 5.05 1.18 5.47
N LEU A 179 6.16 1.66 4.92
CA LEU A 179 6.14 2.63 3.82
C LEU A 179 5.47 2.08 2.57
N LEU A 180 5.73 0.82 2.20
CA LEU A 180 5.02 0.16 1.10
C LEU A 180 3.51 0.14 1.34
N ALA A 181 3.07 -0.14 2.57
CA ALA A 181 1.64 -0.14 2.90
C ALA A 181 1.04 1.28 2.83
N LEU A 182 1.72 2.29 3.38
CA LEU A 182 1.31 3.70 3.30
C LEU A 182 1.19 4.23 1.87
N GLU A 183 2.06 3.75 0.99
CA GLU A 183 2.07 4.06 -0.44
C GLU A 183 0.96 3.30 -1.21
N GLY A 184 0.29 2.33 -0.56
CA GLY A 184 -0.74 1.48 -1.18
C GLY A 184 -0.17 0.31 -1.97
N CYS A 185 1.12 0.03 -1.85
CA CYS A 185 1.77 -1.06 -2.54
C CYS A 185 1.39 -2.41 -1.93
N SER A 186 1.13 -3.39 -2.79
CA SER A 186 1.14 -4.79 -2.39
C SER A 186 2.55 -5.17 -1.94
N SER A 187 2.66 -5.82 -0.77
CA SER A 187 3.92 -6.43 -0.38
C SER A 187 4.24 -7.56 -1.36
N SER A 188 5.51 -7.77 -1.67
CA SER A 188 5.94 -8.89 -2.53
C SER A 188 5.35 -10.22 -2.02
N ALA A 189 5.29 -10.41 -0.70
CA ALA A 189 4.66 -11.54 -0.03
C ALA A 189 3.15 -11.69 -0.31
N ALA A 190 2.37 -10.60 -0.32
CA ALA A 190 0.93 -10.64 -0.60
C ALA A 190 0.64 -10.99 -2.07
N SER A 191 1.45 -10.46 -3.00
CA SER A 191 1.38 -10.86 -4.42
C SER A 191 1.76 -12.32 -4.64
N HIS A 192 2.72 -12.87 -3.88
CA HIS A 192 3.05 -14.30 -3.94
C HIS A 192 1.92 -15.18 -3.39
N LEU A 193 1.25 -14.78 -2.31
CA LEU A 193 0.10 -15.52 -1.74
C LEU A 193 -1.11 -15.53 -2.68
N LEU A 194 -1.44 -14.40 -3.30
CA LEU A 194 -2.50 -14.32 -4.32
C LEU A 194 -2.18 -15.18 -5.54
N SER A 195 -0.93 -15.18 -5.99
CA SER A 195 -0.47 -16.04 -7.08
C SER A 195 -0.60 -17.52 -6.73
N GLN A 196 -0.21 -17.92 -5.51
CA GLN A 196 -0.34 -19.29 -5.03
C GLN A 196 -1.80 -19.74 -4.90
N LEU A 197 -2.69 -18.86 -4.40
CA LEU A 197 -4.13 -19.13 -4.30
C LEU A 197 -4.80 -19.27 -5.67
N LEU A 198 -4.40 -18.46 -6.65
CA LEU A 198 -4.89 -18.57 -8.04
C LEU A 198 -4.42 -19.88 -8.71
N VAL A 199 -3.16 -20.28 -8.48
CA VAL A 199 -2.63 -21.56 -8.97
C VAL A 199 -3.37 -22.74 -8.32
N LEU A 200 -3.59 -22.70 -7.01
CA LEU A 200 -4.38 -23.70 -6.29
C LEU A 200 -5.82 -23.77 -6.80
N GLY A 201 -6.47 -22.62 -7.03
CA GLY A 201 -7.82 -22.56 -7.60
C GLY A 201 -7.90 -23.17 -9.01
N ALA A 202 -6.90 -22.94 -9.85
CA ALA A 202 -6.81 -23.53 -11.18
C ALA A 202 -6.62 -25.05 -11.15
N VAL A 203 -5.77 -25.56 -10.25
CA VAL A 203 -5.53 -27.00 -10.07
C VAL A 203 -6.78 -27.71 -9.56
N VAL A 204 -7.47 -27.15 -8.56
CA VAL A 204 -8.73 -27.71 -8.04
C VAL A 204 -9.80 -27.73 -9.13
N ALA A 205 -9.95 -26.66 -9.91
CA ALA A 205 -10.91 -26.61 -11.01
C ALA A 205 -10.61 -27.64 -12.12
N ALA A 206 -9.33 -27.88 -12.43
CA ALA A 206 -8.92 -28.89 -13.40
C ALA A 206 -9.21 -30.33 -12.90
N LEU A 207 -8.91 -30.61 -11.63
CA LEU A 207 -9.17 -31.91 -11.01
C LEU A 207 -10.67 -32.20 -10.88
N SER A 208 -11.49 -31.20 -10.49
CA SER A 208 -12.95 -31.36 -10.42
C SER A 208 -13.59 -31.58 -11.79
N ARG A 209 -13.01 -31.05 -12.87
CA ARG A 209 -13.47 -31.33 -14.25
C ARG A 209 -13.04 -32.70 -14.75
N TYR A 210 -11.90 -33.21 -14.28
CA TYR A 210 -11.41 -34.55 -14.61
C TYR A 210 -12.21 -35.65 -13.91
N MET A 211 -12.61 -35.42 -12.65
CA MET A 211 -13.39 -36.39 -11.86
C MET A 211 -14.89 -36.45 -12.19
N ASN A 212 -15.43 -35.48 -12.93
CA ASN A 212 -16.83 -35.43 -13.38
C ASN A 212 -17.02 -35.90 -14.84
N LYS A 213 -16.01 -36.58 -15.41
CA LYS A 213 -16.08 -37.33 -16.67
C LYS A 213 -15.90 -38.81 -16.39
#